data_AF-A0AAV5Q0H0-F1
#
_entry.id   AF-A0AAV5Q0H0-F1
#
_cell.length_a   1.000
_cell.length_b   1.000
_cell.length_c   1.000
_cell.angle_alpha   90.00
_cell.angle_beta   90.00
_cell.angle_gamma   90.00
#
_symmetry.space_group_name_H-M   'P 1'
#
loop_
_entity.id
_entity.type
_entity.pdbx_description
1 polymer ?
#
loop_
_entity_poly.entity_id
_entity_poly.type
_entity_poly.pdbx_seq_one_letter_code
_entity_poly.pdbx_strand_id
1 'polypeptide(L)' 'MKYKKGITAAEIHPRDTDSTFGLETGYTFFTIDTGANLVFKIRRQNYGASTESPGDIASLIYNGVQYQDSTRGT' A
#
# COMPACT_ATOMS: atom_id res chain seq x y z
N MET A 1 28.66 0.71 -38.00
CA MET A 1 27.71 0.07 -37.05
C MET A 1 27.50 1.01 -35.89
N LYS A 2 26.24 1.40 -35.62
CA LYS A 2 25.86 2.44 -34.66
C LYS A 2 25.86 1.89 -33.22
N TYR A 3 26.32 2.70 -32.27
CA TYR A 3 26.44 2.39 -30.85
C TYR A 3 25.12 1.94 -30.22
N LYS A 4 25.17 0.90 -29.38
CA LYS A 4 24.05 0.51 -28.50
C LYS A 4 23.82 1.65 -27.51
N LYS A 5 22.64 2.28 -27.58
CA LYS A 5 22.20 3.34 -26.67
C LYS A 5 22.06 2.72 -25.28
N GLY A 6 22.98 3.08 -24.38
CA GLY A 6 22.89 2.75 -22.97
C GLY A 6 21.59 3.29 -22.39
N ILE A 7 21.03 2.53 -21.45
CA ILE A 7 19.86 2.90 -20.66
C ILE A 7 20.22 4.21 -19.96
N THR A 8 19.62 5.32 -20.39
CA THR A 8 19.84 6.63 -19.78
C THR A 8 19.17 6.66 -18.41
N ALA A 9 19.70 7.42 -17.46
CA ALA A 9 19.16 7.51 -16.09
C ALA A 9 17.65 7.87 -15.99
N ALA A 10 17.04 8.34 -17.09
CA ALA A 10 15.60 8.56 -17.23
C ALA A 10 14.77 7.27 -17.42
N GLU A 11 15.39 6.13 -17.67
CA GLU A 11 14.78 4.79 -17.69
C GLU A 11 15.24 3.98 -16.46
N ILE A 12 15.48 4.70 -15.38
CA ILE A 12 15.37 4.15 -14.03
C ILE A 12 14.02 4.69 -13.59
N HIS A 13 13.06 3.79 -13.35
CA HIS A 13 11.73 4.18 -12.87
C HIS A 13 11.90 5.26 -11.79
N PRO A 14 11.34 6.48 -11.98
CA PRO A 14 11.49 7.53 -11.00
C PRO A 14 10.89 7.01 -9.70
N ARG A 15 11.76 6.62 -8.75
CA ARG A 15 11.34 6.44 -7.38
C ARG A 15 11.25 7.86 -6.85
N ASP A 16 10.02 8.35 -6.77
CA ASP A 16 9.71 9.67 -6.21
C ASP A 16 10.51 9.89 -4.93
N THR A 17 11.33 10.93 -4.98
CA THR A 17 12.06 11.50 -3.87
C THR A 17 11.04 12.15 -2.93
N ASP A 18 11.05 11.69 -1.66
CA ASP A 18 10.24 12.13 -0.52
C ASP A 18 8.80 11.62 -0.42
N SER A 19 8.65 10.32 -0.55
CA SER A 19 7.49 9.65 0.03
C SER A 19 7.66 9.54 1.56
N THR A 20 6.96 10.42 2.27
CA THR A 20 7.00 10.47 3.74
C THR A 20 6.01 9.46 4.32
N PHE A 21 6.35 8.87 5.47
CA PHE A 21 5.39 8.05 6.21
C PHE A 21 4.14 8.87 6.58
N GLY A 22 2.97 8.32 6.31
CA GLY A 22 1.68 8.92 6.61
C GLY A 22 0.80 8.00 7.46
N LEU A 23 0.14 8.57 8.47
CA LEU A 23 -0.93 7.91 9.21
C LEU A 23 -2.19 8.77 9.13
N GLU A 24 -3.23 8.23 8.50
CA GLU A 24 -4.58 8.79 8.53
C GLU A 24 -5.44 7.97 9.49
N THR A 25 -6.15 8.65 10.38
CA THR A 25 -7.03 8.03 11.36
C THR A 25 -8.48 8.34 11.03
N GLY A 26 -9.21 7.36 10.48
CA GLY A 26 -10.65 7.44 10.24
C GLY A 26 -11.45 6.75 11.36
N TYR A 27 -12.78 6.86 11.33
CA TYR A 27 -13.65 6.18 12.30
C TYR A 27 -13.58 4.65 12.20
N THR A 28 -13.46 4.13 10.99
CA THR A 28 -13.51 2.70 10.67
C THR A 28 -12.13 2.07 10.44
N PHE A 29 -11.16 2.83 9.94
CA PHE A 29 -9.82 2.34 9.60
C PHE A 29 -8.71 3.29 10.06
N PHE A 30 -7.53 2.73 10.30
CA PHE A 30 -6.27 3.44 10.13
C PHE A 30 -5.76 3.20 8.71
N THR A 31 -5.33 4.24 8.01
CA THR A 31 -4.60 4.12 6.74
C THR A 31 -3.14 4.45 7.01
N ILE A 32 -2.26 3.50 6.70
CA ILE A 32 -0.81 3.65 6.85
C ILE A 32 -0.23 3.73 5.44
N ASP A 33 0.40 4.84 5.12
CA ASP A 33 1.24 5.02 3.94
C ASP A 33 2.70 4.96 4.38
N THR A 34 3.44 3.97 3.88
CA THR A 34 4.85 3.81 4.23
C THR A 34 5.77 4.75 3.45
N GLY A 35 5.22 5.46 2.45
CA GLY A 35 5.97 6.13 1.41
C GLY A 35 6.64 5.16 0.42
N ALA A 36 6.90 3.91 0.76
CA ALA A 36 7.59 2.96 -0.11
C ALA A 36 6.63 2.21 -1.06
N ASN A 37 5.66 2.92 -1.67
CA ASN A 37 4.60 2.35 -2.53
C ASN A 37 3.79 1.22 -1.86
N LEU A 38 3.77 1.21 -0.52
CA LEU A 38 3.00 0.28 0.28
C LEU A 38 2.05 1.08 1.15
N VAL A 39 0.75 0.87 0.91
CA VAL A 39 -0.34 1.45 1.69
C VAL A 39 -1.20 0.32 2.22
N PHE A 40 -1.49 0.31 3.51
CA PHE A 40 -2.37 -0.68 4.10
C PHE A 40 -3.36 -0.06 5.06
N LYS A 41 -4.52 -0.73 5.21
CA LYS A 41 -5.62 -0.29 6.05
C LYS A 41 -5.89 -1.31 7.14
N ILE A 42 -5.98 -0.84 8.39
CA ILE A 42 -6.27 -1.65 9.57
C ILE A 42 -7.67 -1.32 10.08
N ARG A 43 -8.51 -2.33 10.32
CA ARG A 43 -9.84 -2.15 10.93
C ARG A 43 -9.72 -1.65 12.37
N ARG A 44 -10.54 -0.67 12.73
CA ARG A 44 -10.62 -0.12 14.10
C ARG A 44 -11.82 -0.62 14.89
N GLN A 45 -12.85 -1.07 14.19
CA GLN A 45 -14.11 -1.47 14.79
C GLN A 45 -14.32 -2.96 14.67
N ASN A 46 -15.09 -3.50 15.61
CA ASN A 46 -15.61 -4.85 15.52
C ASN A 46 -16.95 -4.80 14.79
N TYR A 47 -17.05 -5.50 13.68
CA TYR A 47 -18.28 -5.57 12.88
C TYR A 47 -19.08 -6.85 13.15
N GLY A 48 -18.68 -7.66 14.15
CA GLY A 48 -19.41 -8.85 14.58
C GLY A 48 -19.20 -10.09 13.69
N ALA A 49 -18.29 -10.01 12.71
CA ALA A 49 -17.85 -11.14 11.90
C ALA A 49 -16.41 -11.53 12.27
N SER A 50 -16.09 -12.83 12.25
CA SER A 50 -14.73 -13.31 12.55
C SER A 50 -13.68 -12.75 11.60
N THR A 51 -14.07 -12.37 10.38
CA THR A 51 -13.22 -11.78 9.33
C THR A 51 -13.16 -10.25 9.36
N GLU A 52 -13.80 -9.61 10.35
CA GLU A 52 -13.91 -8.16 10.45
C GLU A 52 -13.68 -7.68 11.90
N SER A 53 -12.60 -8.15 12.49
CA SER A 53 -12.17 -7.81 13.84
C SER A 53 -11.29 -6.54 13.83
N PRO A 54 -11.23 -5.79 14.95
CA PRO A 54 -10.25 -4.74 15.13
C PRO A 54 -8.83 -5.31 15.01
N GLY A 55 -7.98 -4.68 14.20
CA GLY A 55 -6.62 -5.14 13.93
C GLY A 55 -6.45 -5.86 12.59
N ASP A 56 -7.54 -6.32 11.96
CA ASP A 56 -7.47 -7.00 10.67
C ASP A 56 -7.00 -6.04 9.56
N ILE A 57 -6.17 -6.57 8.65
CA ILE A 57 -5.80 -5.85 7.43
C ILE A 57 -6.96 -5.94 6.45
N ALA A 58 -7.60 -4.80 6.18
CA ALA A 58 -8.71 -4.70 5.23
C ALA A 58 -8.27 -4.33 3.81
N SER A 59 -7.06 -3.79 3.65
CA SER A 59 -6.47 -3.50 2.34
C SER A 59 -4.96 -3.49 2.45
N LEU A 60 -4.30 -3.99 1.41
CA LEU A 60 -2.85 -4.02 1.25
C LEU A 60 -2.55 -3.70 -0.21
N ILE A 61 -2.15 -2.48 -0.49
CA ILE A 61 -1.80 -2.02 -1.83
C ILE A 61 -0.28 -1.90 -1.90
N TYR A 62 0.34 -2.64 -2.82
CA TYR A 62 1.77 -2.57 -3.07
C TYR A 62 2.03 -2.29 -4.55
N ASN A 63 2.79 -1.23 -4.85
CA ASN A 63 3.02 -0.75 -6.22
C ASN A 63 1.71 -0.58 -7.02
N GLY A 64 0.65 -0.11 -6.37
CA GLY A 64 -0.68 0.08 -6.96
C GLY A 64 -1.52 -1.19 -7.13
N VAL A 65 -1.00 -2.37 -6.78
CA VAL A 65 -1.74 -3.64 -6.86
C VAL A 65 -2.34 -3.98 -5.49
N GLN A 66 -3.63 -4.29 -5.46
CA GLN A 66 -4.34 -4.74 -4.27
C GLN A 66 -4.08 -6.23 -4.03
N TYR A 67 -3.48 -6.56 -2.89
CA TYR A 67 -3.10 -7.93 -2.50
C TYR A 67 -3.96 -8.53 -1.40
N GLN A 68 -4.66 -7.71 -0.62
CA GLN A 68 -5.61 -8.23 0.36
C GLN A 68 -6.88 -8.70 -0.38
N ASP A 69 -7.33 -9.90 -0.04
CA ASP A 69 -8.57 -10.51 -0.52
C ASP A 69 -9.76 -10.02 0.31
N SER A 70 -10.69 -9.28 -0.29
CA SER A 70 -11.84 -8.70 0.40
C SER A 70 -12.76 -9.73 1.09
N THR A 71 -12.62 -11.02 0.78
CA THR A 71 -13.37 -12.11 1.39
C THR A 71 -12.64 -12.79 2.56
N ARG A 72 -11.39 -12.40 2.85
CA ARG A 72 -10.53 -13.03 3.87
C ARG A 72 -9.79 -11.98 4.69
N GLY A 73 -10.10 -11.86 5.98
CA GLY A 73 -9.51 -10.87 6.90
C GLY A 73 -8.94 -11.41 8.21
N THR A 74 -9.06 -12.71 8.47
CA THR A 74 -8.49 -13.40 9.64
C THR A 74 -7.02 -13.74 9.49
#